data_AF-A0A0D6B6H9-F1
#
_entry.id   AF-A0A0D6B6H9-F1
#
_cell.length_a   1.000
_cell.length_b   1.000
_cell.length_c   1.000
_cell.angle_alpha   90.00
_cell.angle_beta   90.00
_cell.angle_gamma   90.00
#
_symmetry.space_group_name_H-M   'P 1'
#
loop_
_entity.id
_entity.type
_entity.pdbx_description
1 polymer ?
#
loop_
_entity_poly.entity_id
_entity_poly.type
_entity_poly.pdbx_seq_one_letter_code
_entity_poly.pdbx_strand_id
1 'polypeptide(L)'
;MNTRDDRPERLVRIGAILKDAALSRLRQAAQECRRIEAAIAELDDEAQRAAIDNDIAMRAVFDRSRTLRHRERRTALNAELARARAQEALLMREAARAFGRDEAIRGLFDRKHR
;
A
#
# COMPACT_ATOMS: atom_id res chain seq x y z
N MET A 1 37.33 -22.65 -27.64
CA MET A 1 36.16 -21.74 -27.55
C MET A 1 35.98 -21.38 -26.08
N ASN A 2 36.31 -20.15 -25.70
CA ASN A 2 36.24 -19.69 -24.31
C ASN A 2 34.82 -19.14 -24.10
N THR A 3 33.89 -19.97 -23.64
CA THR A 3 32.53 -19.55 -23.29
C THR A 3 32.65 -18.60 -22.10
N ARG A 4 32.43 -17.30 -22.34
CA ARG A 4 32.30 -16.32 -21.25
C ARG A 4 31.24 -16.83 -20.28
N ASP A 5 31.56 -16.83 -18.99
CA ASP A 5 30.63 -17.22 -17.96
C ASP A 5 29.62 -16.09 -17.74
N ASP A 6 28.44 -16.19 -18.35
CA ASP A 6 27.37 -15.18 -18.29
C ASP A 6 26.54 -15.26 -16.99
N ARG A 7 26.83 -16.21 -16.10
CA ARG A 7 26.10 -16.39 -14.83
C ARG A 7 26.08 -15.11 -13.97
N PRO A 8 27.18 -14.33 -13.84
CA PRO A 8 27.19 -13.05 -13.12
C PRO A 8 26.17 -12.04 -13.66
N GLU A 9 26.17 -11.80 -14.96
CA GLU A 9 25.25 -10.84 -15.59
C GLU A 9 23.79 -11.28 -15.47
N ARG A 10 23.54 -12.60 -15.53
CA ARG A 10 22.21 -13.15 -15.29
C ARG A 10 21.76 -12.94 -13.84
N LEU A 11 22.65 -13.11 -12.86
CA LEU A 11 22.33 -12.87 -11.45
C LEU A 11 22.02 -11.40 -11.16
N VAL A 12 22.78 -10.47 -11.75
CA VAL A 12 22.50 -9.02 -11.65
C VAL A 12 21.13 -8.70 -12.25
N ARG A 13 20.83 -9.23 -13.45
CA ARG A 13 19.52 -9.05 -14.09
C ARG A 13 18.36 -9.60 -13.25
N ILE A 14 18.50 -10.81 -12.70
CA ILE A 14 17.48 -11.39 -11.83
C ILE A 14 17.29 -10.54 -10.57
N GLY A 15 18.38 -10.05 -9.97
CA GLY A 15 18.33 -9.15 -8.81
C GLY A 15 17.52 -7.88 -9.10
N ALA A 16 17.78 -7.24 -10.25
CA ALA A 16 17.04 -6.06 -10.69
C ALA A 16 15.54 -6.35 -10.88
N ILE A 17 15.18 -7.44 -11.57
CA ILE A 17 13.78 -7.84 -11.79
C ILE A 17 13.05 -8.07 -10.46
N LEU A 18 13.68 -8.76 -9.50
CA LEU A 18 13.09 -9.02 -8.19
C LEU A 18 12.88 -7.74 -7.38
N LYS A 19 13.82 -6.81 -7.45
CA LYS A 19 13.69 -5.49 -6.82
C LYS A 19 12.53 -4.71 -7.42
N ASP A 20 12.42 -4.66 -8.74
CA ASP A 20 11.36 -3.94 -9.44
C ASP A 20 9.98 -4.55 -9.14
N ALA A 21 9.89 -5.88 -9.08
CA ALA A 21 8.67 -6.57 -8.68
C ALA A 21 8.26 -6.23 -7.23
N ALA A 22 9.22 -6.21 -6.29
CA ALA A 22 8.94 -5.84 -4.90
C ALA A 22 8.48 -4.38 -4.77
N LEU A 23 9.11 -3.46 -5.51
CA LEU A 23 8.68 -2.06 -5.61
C LEU A 23 7.27 -1.92 -6.16
N SER A 24 6.94 -2.66 -7.22
CA SER A 24 5.61 -2.62 -7.82
C SER A 24 4.54 -3.05 -6.82
N ARG A 25 4.77 -4.14 -6.06
CA ARG A 25 3.84 -4.60 -5.03
C ARG A 25 3.69 -3.57 -3.91
N LEU A 26 4.79 -2.97 -3.45
CA LEU A 26 4.74 -1.93 -2.43
C LEU A 26 3.92 -0.72 -2.90
N ARG A 27 4.11 -0.28 -4.16
CA ARG A 27 3.32 0.82 -4.75
C ARG A 27 1.84 0.51 -4.81
N GLN A 28 1.47 -0.72 -5.19
CA GLN A 28 0.08 -1.18 -5.20
C GLN A 28 -0.53 -1.15 -3.80
N ALA A 29 0.19 -1.64 -2.79
CA ALA A 29 -0.29 -1.62 -1.41
C ALA A 29 -0.44 -0.19 -0.85
N ALA A 30 0.51 0.70 -1.15
CA ALA A 30 0.41 2.10 -0.78
C ALA A 30 -0.76 2.81 -1.49
N GLN A 31 -1.02 2.47 -2.75
CA GLN A 31 -2.17 2.99 -3.49
C GLN A 31 -3.49 2.51 -2.89
N GLU A 32 -3.57 1.25 -2.46
CA GLU A 32 -4.74 0.70 -1.80
C GLU A 32 -5.02 1.40 -0.46
N CYS A 33 -3.99 1.67 0.34
CA CYS A 33 -4.13 2.46 1.56
C CYS A 33 -4.72 3.85 1.27
N ARG A 34 -4.17 4.56 0.27
CA ARG A 34 -4.69 5.88 -0.15
C ARG A 34 -6.13 5.82 -0.64
N ARG A 35 -6.51 4.77 -1.36
CA ARG A 35 -7.88 4.56 -1.84
C ARG A 35 -8.86 4.41 -0.68
N ILE A 36 -8.50 3.65 0.35
CA ILE A 36 -9.34 3.45 1.53
C ILE A 36 -9.41 4.74 2.37
N GLU A 37 -8.30 5.46 2.52
CA GLU A 37 -8.27 6.76 3.19
C GLU A 37 -9.18 7.78 2.50
N ALA A 38 -9.16 7.82 1.16
CA ALA A 38 -10.08 8.65 0.38
C ALA A 38 -11.55 8.27 0.60
N ALA A 39 -11.86 6.97 0.63
CA ALA A 39 -13.22 6.49 0.92
C ALA A 39 -13.71 6.86 2.33
N ILE A 40 -12.81 6.89 3.33
CA ILE A 40 -13.12 7.38 4.67
C ILE A 40 -13.42 8.88 4.64
N ALA A 41 -12.60 9.67 3.94
CA ALA A 41 -12.81 11.11 3.80
C ALA A 41 -14.14 11.43 3.11
N GLU A 42 -14.47 10.72 2.02
CA GLU A 42 -15.75 10.87 1.33
C GLU A 42 -16.95 10.53 2.23
N LEU A 43 -16.85 9.46 3.03
CA LEU A 43 -17.88 9.06 3.98
C LEU A 43 -18.08 10.13 5.08
N ASP A 44 -17.01 10.75 5.52
CA ASP A 44 -17.03 11.82 6.52
C ASP A 44 -17.63 13.10 5.96
N ASP A 45 -17.27 13.46 4.73
CA ASP A 45 -17.83 14.59 4.01
C ASP A 45 -19.32 14.40 3.71
N GLU A 46 -19.75 13.18 3.37
CA GLU A 46 -21.16 12.81 3.20
C GLU A 46 -21.93 13.02 4.51
N ALA A 47 -21.39 12.53 5.63
CA ALA A 47 -22.02 12.69 6.94
C ALA A 47 -22.10 14.16 7.38
N GLN A 48 -21.05 14.95 7.11
CA GLN A 48 -21.02 16.36 7.44
C GLN A 48 -22.04 17.15 6.61
N ARG A 49 -22.14 16.91 5.31
CA ARG A 49 -23.16 17.53 4.44
C ARG A 49 -24.57 17.18 4.90
N ALA A 50 -24.83 15.90 5.15
CA ALA A 50 -26.11 15.45 5.67
C ALA A 50 -26.47 16.07 7.03
N ALA A 51 -25.49 16.41 7.87
CA ALA A 51 -25.72 17.10 9.14
C ALA A 51 -26.08 18.58 8.98
N ILE A 52 -25.64 19.24 7.90
CA ILE A 52 -25.93 20.64 7.58
C ILE A 52 -27.31 20.78 6.92
N ASP A 53 -27.68 19.84 6.04
CA ASP A 53 -28.90 19.94 5.21
C ASP A 53 -30.20 19.48 5.92
N ASN A 54 -30.13 18.91 7.13
CA ASN A 54 -31.31 18.36 7.80
C ASN A 54 -32.13 19.42 8.55
N ASP A 55 -33.41 19.52 8.17
CA ASP A 55 -34.47 20.18 8.95
C ASP A 55 -34.63 19.54 10.34
N ILE A 56 -35.01 20.34 11.34
CA ILE A 56 -35.01 19.97 12.78
C ILE A 56 -35.87 18.72 13.03
N ALA A 57 -37.00 18.59 12.32
CA ALA A 57 -37.89 17.43 12.42
C ALA A 57 -37.27 16.15 11.86
N MET A 58 -36.51 16.22 10.77
CA MET A 58 -35.82 15.07 10.17
C MET A 58 -34.67 14.58 11.05
N ARG A 59 -33.97 15.49 11.73
CA ARG A 59 -32.95 15.15 12.73
C ARG A 59 -33.53 14.31 13.86
N ALA A 60 -34.66 14.71 14.44
CA ALA A 60 -35.29 14.01 15.56
C ALA A 60 -35.67 12.55 15.24
N VAL A 61 -36.02 12.25 13.98
CA VAL A 61 -36.50 10.93 13.57
C VAL A 61 -35.36 10.03 13.06
N PHE A 62 -34.40 10.58 12.30
CA PHE A 62 -33.44 9.76 11.55
C PHE A 62 -31.99 9.80 12.07
N ASP A 63 -31.64 10.69 13.01
CA ASP A 63 -30.24 10.86 13.44
C ASP A 63 -29.65 9.57 14.00
N ARG A 64 -30.40 8.83 14.83
CA ARG A 64 -29.85 7.65 15.52
C ARG A 64 -29.47 6.54 14.54
N SER A 65 -30.34 6.26 13.56
CA SER A 65 -30.11 5.23 12.55
C SER A 65 -29.06 5.64 11.53
N ARG A 66 -29.02 6.92 11.11
CA ARG A 66 -27.98 7.44 10.20
C ARG A 66 -26.61 7.44 10.86
N THR A 67 -26.53 7.89 12.12
CA THR A 67 -25.28 7.90 12.89
C THR A 67 -24.76 6.48 13.12
N LEU A 68 -25.64 5.53 13.42
CA LEU A 68 -25.26 4.11 13.57
C LEU A 68 -24.69 3.57 12.25
N ARG A 69 -25.37 3.80 11.13
CA ARG A 69 -24.93 3.36 9.81
C ARG A 69 -23.59 3.96 9.40
N HIS A 70 -23.37 5.25 9.67
CA HIS A 70 -22.08 5.91 9.44
C HIS A 70 -20.97 5.27 10.28
N ARG A 71 -21.21 5.04 11.58
CA ARG A 71 -20.24 4.41 12.48
C ARG A 71 -19.88 2.99 12.03
N GLU A 72 -20.86 2.19 11.61
CA GLU A 72 -20.63 0.84 11.10
C GLU A 72 -19.77 0.86 9.83
N ARG A 73 -20.12 1.70 8.85
CA ARG A 73 -19.34 1.86 7.61
C ARG A 73 -17.92 2.36 7.91
N ARG A 74 -17.77 3.33 8.80
CA ARG A 74 -16.46 3.86 9.19
C ARG A 74 -15.62 2.81 9.93
N THR A 75 -16.24 1.99 10.78
CA THR A 75 -15.55 0.89 11.47
C THR A 75 -15.06 -0.17 10.48
N ALA A 76 -15.88 -0.52 9.49
CA ALA A 76 -15.47 -1.44 8.43
C ALA A 76 -14.29 -0.90 7.62
N LEU A 77 -14.35 0.35 7.17
CA LEU A 77 -13.25 1.00 6.44
C LEU A 77 -11.98 1.12 7.27
N ASN A 78 -12.09 1.43 8.57
CA ASN A 78 -10.94 1.46 9.47
C ASN A 78 -10.29 0.07 9.62
N ALA A 79 -11.09 -1.00 9.70
CA ALA A 79 -10.58 -2.36 9.75
C ALA A 79 -9.92 -2.78 8.42
N GLU A 80 -10.44 -2.33 7.28
CA GLU A 80 -9.80 -2.48 5.97
C GLU A 80 -8.48 -1.71 5.91
N LEU A 81 -8.45 -0.45 6.34
CA LEU A 81 -7.24 0.36 6.37
C LEU A 81 -6.16 -0.25 7.27
N ALA A 82 -6.53 -0.77 8.44
CA ALA A 82 -5.59 -1.43 9.34
C ALA A 82 -4.95 -2.67 8.68
N ARG A 83 -5.74 -3.48 7.97
CA ARG A 83 -5.24 -4.63 7.19
C ARG A 83 -4.34 -4.19 6.04
N ALA A 84 -4.74 -3.16 5.30
CA ALA A 84 -3.95 -2.63 4.18
C ALA A 84 -2.59 -2.07 4.66
N ARG A 85 -2.56 -1.33 5.77
CA ARG A 85 -1.31 -0.82 6.37
C ARG A 85 -0.41 -1.94 6.88
N ALA A 86 -0.98 -2.99 7.47
CA ALA A 86 -0.19 -4.16 7.86
C ALA A 86 0.47 -4.83 6.65
N GLN A 87 -0.27 -4.95 5.54
CA GLN A 87 0.27 -5.49 4.28
C GLN A 87 1.34 -4.58 3.68
N GLU A 88 1.13 -3.26 3.68
CA GLU A 88 2.12 -2.28 3.22
C GLU A 88 3.42 -2.39 4.04
N ALA A 89 3.34 -2.48 5.37
CA ALA A 89 4.50 -2.63 6.23
C ALA A 89 5.27 -3.93 5.97
N LEU A 90 4.57 -5.03 5.68
CA LEU A 90 5.18 -6.30 5.28
C LEU A 90 5.92 -6.15 3.94
N LEU A 91 5.27 -5.57 2.94
CA LEU A 91 5.85 -5.35 1.62
C LEU A 91 7.01 -4.34 1.64
N MET A 92 7.00 -3.38 2.55
CA MET A 92 8.10 -2.44 2.75
C MET A 92 9.37 -3.18 3.21
N ARG A 93 9.23 -4.15 4.12
CA ARG A 93 10.34 -5.01 4.58
C ARG A 93 10.83 -5.92 3.45
N GLU A 94 9.92 -6.47 2.64
CA GLU A 94 10.29 -7.28 1.47
C GLU A 94 11.05 -6.46 0.42
N ALA A 95 10.58 -5.25 0.12
CA ALA A 95 11.27 -4.33 -0.78
C ALA A 95 12.67 -4.02 -0.26
N ALA A 96 12.82 -3.63 1.01
CA ALA A 96 14.12 -3.35 1.62
C ALA A 96 15.11 -4.54 1.49
N ARG A 97 14.63 -5.76 1.69
CA ARG A 97 15.45 -6.98 1.48
C ARG A 97 15.84 -7.17 0.02
N ALA A 98 14.92 -6.94 -0.92
CA ALA A 98 15.20 -7.04 -2.35
C ALA A 98 16.22 -5.99 -2.81
N PHE A 99 16.13 -4.76 -2.30
CA PHE A 99 17.13 -3.71 -2.51
C PHE A 99 18.51 -4.11 -2.00
N GLY A 100 18.60 -4.52 -0.72
CA GLY A 100 19.88 -4.95 -0.15
C GLY A 100 20.50 -6.14 -0.89
N ARG A 101 19.68 -7.05 -1.41
CA ARG A 101 20.14 -8.17 -2.25
C ARG A 101 20.68 -7.70 -3.60
N ASP A 102 19.98 -6.81 -4.30
CA ASP A 102 20.45 -6.24 -5.58
C ASP A 102 21.77 -5.49 -5.38
N GLU A 103 21.88 -4.68 -4.32
CA GLU A 103 23.11 -3.95 -3.98
C GLU A 103 24.27 -4.88 -3.63
N ALA A 104 24.03 -5.92 -2.82
CA ALA A 104 25.05 -6.91 -2.49
C ALA A 104 25.55 -7.66 -3.73
N ILE A 105 24.65 -8.06 -4.63
CA ILE A 105 25.00 -8.75 -5.89
C ILE A 105 25.87 -7.83 -6.76
N ARG A 106 25.47 -6.57 -6.95
CA ARG A 106 26.26 -5.59 -7.72
C ARG A 106 27.64 -5.38 -7.10
N GLY A 107 27.69 -5.15 -5.78
CA GLY A 107 28.95 -4.94 -5.06
C GLY A 107 29.90 -6.13 -5.05
N LEU A 108 29.42 -7.36 -5.23
CA LEU A 108 30.27 -8.55 -5.40
C LEU A 108 30.93 -8.59 -6.79
N PHE A 109 30.23 -8.12 -7.83
CA PHE A 109 30.73 -8.15 -9.20
C PHE A 109 31.53 -6.89 -9.57
N ASP A 110 31.21 -5.72 -9.01
CA ASP A 110 32.01 -4.49 -9.17
C ASP A 110 33.40 -4.62 -8.54
N ARG A 111 33.50 -5.30 -7.38
CA ARG A 111 34.80 -5.57 -6.71
C ARG A 111 35.65 -6.61 -7.43
N LYS A 112 35.05 -7.47 -8.26
CA LYS A 112 35.75 -8.50 -9.03
C LYS A 112 36.37 -7.96 -10.33
N HIS A 113 36.13 -6.69 -10.66
CA HIS A 113 36.61 -6.03 -11.89
C HIS A 113 37.60 -4.87 -11.60
N ARG A 114 38.03 -4.72 -10.33
CA ARG A 114 39.19 -3.92 -9.93
C ARG A 114 40.36 -4.85 -9.60
#